data_AF-A0A7X7RN78-F1
#
_entry.id   AF-A0A7X7RN78-F1
#
_cell.length_a   1.000
_cell.length_b   1.000
_cell.length_c   1.000
_cell.angle_alpha   90.00
_cell.angle_beta   90.00
_cell.angle_gamma   90.00
#
_symmetry.space_group_name_H-M   'P 1'
#
loop_
_entity.id
_entity.type
_entity.pdbx_description
1 polymer ?
#
loop_
_entity_poly.entity_id
_entity_poly.type
_entity_poly.pdbx_seq_one_letter_code
_entity_poly.pdbx_strand_id
1 'polypeptide(L)' 'MIRVKVVGATGYGGVGITELLLQHPEAKLVALVARE' A
#
# COMPACT_ATOMS: atom_id res chain seq x y z
N MET A 1 -13.04 -0.01 -8.51
CA MET A 1 -11.81 -0.55 -7.89
C MET A 1 -10.68 0.45 -8.06
N ILE A 2 -10.32 1.14 -6.98
CA ILE A 2 -9.26 2.15 -6.91
C ILE A 2 -7.91 1.43 -7.00
N ARG A 3 -7.01 1.91 -7.86
CA ARG A 3 -5.66 1.35 -8.03
C ARG A 3 -4.69 2.13 -7.17
N VAL A 4 -4.05 1.46 -6.22
CA VAL A 4 -3.19 2.13 -5.23
C VAL A 4 -1.73 1.71 -5.40
N LYS A 5 -0.86 2.71 -5.46
CA LYS A 5 0.60 2.56 -5.37
C LYS A 5 1.05 3.13 -4.03
N VAL A 6 1.80 2.36 -3.25
CA VAL A 6 2.42 2.82 -1.99
C VAL A 6 3.90 3.10 -2.23
N VAL A 7 4.34 4.32 -1.93
CA VAL A 7 5.75 4.73 -1.97
C VAL A 7 6.23 4.92 -0.53
N GLY A 8 7.39 4.36 -0.19
CA GLY A 8 7.84 4.24 1.20
C GLY A 8 7.23 3.05 1.94
N ALA A 9 6.96 1.94 1.23
CA ALA A 9 6.23 0.79 1.73
C ALA A 9 6.88 0.08 2.94
N THR A 10 8.17 0.31 3.20
CA THR A 10 8.94 -0.31 4.28
C THR A 10 8.90 0.46 5.60
N GLY A 11 8.53 1.74 5.60
CA GLY A 11 8.36 2.51 6.84
C GLY A 11 7.08 2.09 7.58
N TYR A 12 6.98 2.39 8.88
CA TYR A 12 5.80 2.02 9.68
C TYR A 12 4.47 2.50 9.08
N GLY A 13 4.44 3.72 8.52
CA GLY A 13 3.26 4.22 7.81
C GLY A 13 2.96 3.44 6.52
N GLY A 14 4.00 3.03 5.78
CA GLY A 14 3.88 2.22 4.57
C GLY A 14 3.38 0.80 4.84
N VAL A 15 3.86 0.17 5.91
CA VAL A 15 3.37 -1.14 6.37
C VAL A 15 1.92 -1.03 6.81
N GLY A 16 1.59 -0.08 7.70
CA GLY A 16 0.23 0.08 8.22
C GLY A 16 -0.81 0.37 7.13
N ILE A 17 -0.50 1.24 6.16
CA ILE A 17 -1.43 1.48 5.05
C ILE A 17 -1.56 0.26 4.13
N THR A 18 -0.49 -0.53 3.96
CA THR A 18 -0.52 -1.76 3.17
C THR A 18 -1.45 -2.80 3.80
N GLU A 19 -1.41 -2.96 5.12
CA GLU A 19 -2.31 -3.88 5.85
C GLU A 19 -3.78 -3.48 5.68
N LEU A 20 -4.11 -2.18 5.80
CA LEU A 20 -5.47 -1.68 5.59
C LEU A 20 -5.93 -1.85 4.14
N LEU A 21 -5.08 -1.55 3.17
CA LEU A 21 -5.41 -1.65 1.75
C LEU A 21 -5.61 -3.09 1.27
N LEU A 22 -4.92 -4.06 1.88
CA LEU A 22 -5.13 -5.49 1.59
C LEU A 22 -6.53 -5.98 1.97
N GLN A 23 -7.19 -5.32 2.94
CA GLN A 23 -8.54 -5.65 3.39
C GLN A 23 -9.63 -4.75 2.79
N HIS A 24 -9.26 -3.76 1.97
CA HIS A 24 -10.21 -2.75 1.51
C HIS A 24 -11.04 -3.27 0.33
N PRO A 25 -12.40 -3.28 0.42
CA PRO A 25 -13.26 -3.92 -0.58
C PRO A 25 -13.20 -3.26 -1.96
N GLU A 26 -12.86 -1.97 -2.01
CA GLU A 26 -12.87 -1.19 -3.24
C GLU A 26 -11.49 -0.78 -3.75
N ALA A 27 -10.41 -1.16 -3.06
CA ALA A 27 -9.05 -0.79 -3.45
C ALA A 27 -8.22 -2.02 -3.78
N LYS A 28 -7.36 -1.91 -4.78
CA LYS A 28 -6.39 -2.93 -5.15
C LYS A 28 -5.01 -2.32 -5.14
N LEU A 29 -4.15 -2.89 -4.31
CA LEU A 29 -2.75 -2.54 -4.26
C LEU A 29 -2.05 -3.10 -5.50
N VAL A 30 -1.46 -2.22 -6.31
CA VAL A 30 -0.88 -2.58 -7.62
C VAL A 30 0.64 -2.40 -7.66
N ALA A 31 1.22 -1.68 -6.70
CA ALA A 31 2.65 -1.51 -6.57
C ALA A 31 3.04 -1.12 -5.15
N LEU A 32 4.12 -1.72 -4.66
CA LEU A 32 4.84 -1.32 -3.45
C LEU A 32 6.22 -0.84 -3.88
N VAL A 33 6.60 0.36 -3.48
CA VAL A 33 7.90 0.95 -3.79
C VAL A 33 8.59 1.35 -2.49
N ALA A 34 9.85 0.97 -2.38
CA ALA A 34 10.78 1.48 -1.38
C ALA A 34 12.03 1.95 -2.11
N ARG A 35 12.68 2.98 -1.57
CA ARG A 35 14.07 3.32 -1.87
C ARG A 35 14.89 2.96 -0.64
N GLU A 36 16.17 2.70 -0.88
CA GLU A 36 17.21 2.59 0.15
C GLU A 36 17.11 3.73 1.17
#